data_AF-A0A8C8RWF2-F1
#
_entry.id   AF-A0A8C8RWF2-F1
#
_cell.length_a   1.000
_cell.length_b   1.000
_cell.length_c   1.000
_cell.angle_alpha   90.00
_cell.angle_beta   90.00
_cell.angle_gamma   90.00
#
_symmetry.space_group_name_H-M   'P 1'
#
loop_
_entity.id
_entity.type
_entity.pdbx_description
1 polymer ?
#
loop_
_entity_poly.entity_id
_entity_poly.type
_entity_poly.pdbx_seq_one_letter_code
_entity_poly.pdbx_strand_id
1 'polypeptide(L)'
;MPHTGTPLSPWDPPLNAGAGWEPALIWGGPSPSLASPSPRSLAHNQLETLPRHLFRGLDALTHVDLRGNPFHCDCQIKWLVEWHSSTNASAELGECQGPAELNGTRLNQLHLQDFDCITTALALFQSLPFQALSVEPFWYRGEQHVAITQPFAGRCSLMEWDHLAGDFRAYAAINGSSPVACKPLVVEGRLLVVVAQLVGGSHVWRYEEASGRFVRLQELGPQRVRKPNALTSFQVDGDWFLAVADSSKAGATMLFRWSGRGFYAHQALHAWHRDTHVEFLELAGRPSLILASSSQRPVVYQWNRPSRAFLRHTDIPDMDDVYAVKHFRLRGDVYVCLTRFIGDSKVMRWEGSMFRDVQHMPSRGSMVFQPLGIGSHRYAVLGNDYSFSQVYRYDTRTGLFVHFQELNTQAPRSFAHLAIHQRDFVFAASFKGDTQIYRHITIDLSA
;
A
#
# COMPACT_ATOMS: atom_id res chain seq x y z
N MET A 1 26.87 -45.40 38.23
CA MET A 1 28.19 -44.75 38.11
C MET A 1 29.02 -45.50 37.08
N PRO A 2 29.79 -44.86 36.17
CA PRO A 2 29.72 -43.50 35.63
C PRO A 2 29.69 -43.44 34.08
N HIS A 3 29.57 -42.20 33.59
CA HIS A 3 29.65 -41.57 32.24
C HIS A 3 30.57 -42.23 31.19
N THR A 4 30.32 -42.15 29.88
CA THR A 4 30.40 -40.98 28.94
C THR A 4 29.58 -41.32 27.65
N GLY A 5 29.01 -40.47 26.79
CA GLY A 5 29.21 -39.08 26.39
C GLY A 5 29.32 -39.04 24.85
N THR A 6 28.28 -38.63 24.12
CA THR A 6 28.34 -38.27 22.68
C THR A 6 27.67 -36.91 22.44
N PRO A 7 28.19 -36.08 21.51
CA PRO A 7 27.80 -34.67 21.38
C PRO A 7 26.71 -34.48 20.31
N LEU A 8 25.81 -33.53 20.54
CA LEU A 8 24.91 -32.99 19.51
C LEU A 8 25.07 -31.47 19.37
N SER A 9 24.81 -31.04 18.15
CA SER A 9 25.22 -29.84 17.43
C SER A 9 24.25 -28.66 17.58
N PRO A 10 24.57 -27.46 17.05
CA PRO A 10 24.05 -26.19 17.54
C PRO A 10 22.97 -25.60 16.63
N TRP A 11 21.70 -26.00 16.77
CA TRP A 11 20.57 -25.27 16.17
C TRP A 11 19.27 -25.54 16.94
N ASP A 12 19.09 -24.86 18.07
CA ASP A 12 17.79 -24.60 18.67
C ASP A 12 17.70 -23.09 18.99
N PRO A 13 16.62 -22.38 18.59
CA PRO A 13 16.43 -21.00 19.00
C PRO A 13 16.09 -20.95 20.49
N PRO A 14 16.59 -19.97 21.27
CA PRO A 14 16.18 -19.84 22.66
C PRO A 14 14.70 -19.50 22.74
N LEU A 15 13.95 -20.33 23.47
CA LEU A 15 12.64 -20.01 24.00
C LEU A 15 12.73 -18.66 24.73
N ASN A 16 12.00 -17.67 24.22
CA ASN A 16 11.71 -16.42 24.92
C ASN A 16 11.02 -16.76 26.24
N ALA A 17 11.80 -16.74 27.32
CA ALA A 17 11.25 -16.55 28.65
C ALA A 17 10.67 -15.13 28.68
N GLY A 18 9.34 -15.04 28.71
CA GLY A 18 8.66 -13.80 29.04
C GLY A 18 9.15 -13.34 30.40
N ALA A 19 9.98 -12.30 30.39
CA ALA A 19 10.28 -11.53 31.58
C ALA A 19 8.97 -10.84 32.00
N GLY A 20 8.24 -11.49 32.91
CA GLY A 20 7.23 -10.84 33.70
C GLY A 20 7.93 -9.75 34.51
N TRP A 21 7.73 -8.50 34.11
CA TRP A 21 8.16 -7.35 34.89
C TRP A 21 7.24 -7.23 36.10
N GLU A 22 7.69 -7.70 37.26
CA GLU A 22 7.01 -7.44 38.53
C GLU A 22 7.32 -6.00 38.99
N PRO A 23 6.32 -5.12 39.17
CA PRO A 23 6.53 -3.73 39.59
C PRO A 23 7.12 -3.58 41.01
N ALA A 24 7.14 -4.67 41.78
CA ALA A 24 7.48 -4.68 43.20
C ALA A 24 8.98 -4.53 43.52
N LEU A 25 9.87 -4.75 42.54
CA LEU A 25 11.33 -4.70 42.77
C LEU A 25 11.94 -3.30 42.61
N ILE A 26 11.24 -2.37 41.95
CA ILE A 26 11.71 -0.97 41.80
C ILE A 26 11.53 -0.21 43.11
N TRP A 27 10.61 -0.68 43.95
CA TRP A 27 10.13 0.05 45.10
C TRP A 27 9.96 -0.90 46.29
N GLY A 28 11.06 -1.11 47.01
CA GLY A 28 11.17 -2.08 48.11
C GLY A 28 9.87 -2.30 48.90
N GLY A 29 9.52 -3.58 49.10
CA GLY A 29 8.29 -4.01 49.77
C GLY A 29 8.14 -3.47 51.21
N PRO A 30 6.93 -3.58 51.79
CA PRO A 30 6.61 -2.89 53.04
C PRO A 30 7.29 -3.59 54.23
N SER A 31 8.21 -2.88 54.89
CA SER A 31 8.59 -3.16 56.28
C SER A 31 7.68 -2.36 57.22
N PRO A 32 6.98 -2.99 58.17
CA PRO A 32 6.09 -2.30 59.09
C PRO A 32 6.87 -1.75 60.28
N SER A 33 7.65 -0.68 60.07
CA SER A 33 8.08 0.26 61.13
C SER A 33 9.01 1.34 60.55
N LEU A 34 8.45 2.46 60.12
CA LEU A 34 8.94 3.85 60.30
C LEU A 34 8.18 4.76 59.33
N ALA A 35 7.60 5.83 59.84
CA ALA A 35 7.00 6.89 59.05
C ALA A 35 8.08 7.75 58.38
N SER A 36 8.27 7.57 57.07
CA SER A 36 8.79 8.60 56.17
C SER A 36 8.43 8.23 54.72
N PRO A 37 7.77 9.11 53.95
CA PRO A 37 7.58 8.88 52.52
C PRO A 37 8.94 9.05 51.84
N SER A 38 9.51 7.96 51.33
CA SER A 38 10.76 8.02 50.57
C SER A 38 10.47 8.71 49.22
N PRO A 39 11.20 9.79 48.85
CA PRO A 39 11.08 10.39 47.53
C PRO A 39 11.50 9.36 46.48
N ARG A 40 10.59 9.09 45.55
CA ARG A 40 10.75 8.09 44.50
C ARG A 40 11.31 8.77 43.25
N SER A 41 12.62 8.98 43.23
CA SER A 41 13.32 9.59 42.09
C SER A 41 13.71 8.54 41.05
N LEU A 42 13.27 8.75 39.81
CA LEU A 42 13.75 8.07 38.61
C LEU A 42 14.44 9.07 37.66
N ALA A 43 14.93 10.20 38.18
CA ALA A 43 15.59 11.22 37.38
C ALA A 43 16.90 10.71 36.76
N HIS A 44 17.25 11.24 35.58
CA HIS A 44 18.52 10.99 34.88
C HIS A 44 18.84 9.51 34.56
N ASN A 45 17.81 8.69 34.31
CA ASN A 45 17.97 7.26 34.03
C ASN A 45 17.90 6.89 32.54
N GLN A 46 17.95 7.89 31.64
CA GLN A 46 17.87 7.68 30.19
C GLN A 46 16.60 6.94 29.74
N LEU A 47 15.51 7.12 30.48
CA LEU A 47 14.23 6.48 30.17
C LEU A 47 13.55 7.19 28.99
N GLU A 48 13.30 6.45 27.91
CA GLU A 48 12.53 6.97 26.77
C GLU A 48 11.01 6.83 26.99
N THR A 49 10.57 5.88 27.83
CA THR A 49 9.16 5.67 28.17
C THR A 49 9.02 5.07 29.58
N LEU A 50 7.80 5.02 30.12
CA LEU A 50 7.47 4.35 31.37
C LEU A 50 6.30 3.38 31.18
N PRO A 51 6.34 2.17 31.76
CA PRO A 51 5.24 1.22 31.71
C PRO A 51 3.95 1.85 32.25
N ARG A 52 2.85 1.62 31.54
CA ARG A 52 1.53 2.06 31.99
C ARG A 52 1.23 1.52 33.38
N HIS A 53 0.60 2.34 34.21
CA HIS A 53 0.20 1.98 35.58
C HIS A 53 1.37 1.72 36.54
N LEU A 54 2.60 2.15 36.22
CA LEU A 54 3.73 2.04 37.14
C LEU A 54 3.44 2.61 38.54
N PHE A 55 2.58 3.64 38.61
CA PHE A 55 2.20 4.28 39.87
C PHE A 55 0.88 3.78 40.48
N ARG A 56 0.27 2.73 39.91
CA ARG A 56 -1.01 2.21 40.41
C ARG A 56 -0.81 1.51 41.75
N GLY A 57 -1.68 1.82 42.72
CA GLY A 57 -1.64 1.22 44.06
C GLY A 57 -0.56 1.80 44.98
N LEU A 58 0.08 2.90 44.59
CA LEU A 58 1.05 3.61 45.40
C LEU A 58 0.42 4.83 46.07
N ASP A 59 -0.51 4.62 46.99
CA ASP A 59 -1.31 5.71 47.57
C ASP A 59 -0.52 6.63 48.53
N ALA A 60 0.64 6.18 49.02
CA ALA A 60 1.52 6.93 49.91
C ALA A 60 2.54 7.83 49.17
N LEU A 61 2.43 7.93 47.84
CA LEU A 61 3.40 8.65 47.01
C LEU A 61 3.22 10.18 47.17
N THR A 62 4.25 10.87 47.65
CA THR A 62 4.20 12.33 47.86
C THR A 62 5.06 13.11 46.88
N HIS A 63 6.13 12.50 46.35
CA HIS A 63 7.08 13.15 45.45
C HIS A 63 7.64 12.20 44.39
N VAL A 64 7.66 12.65 43.14
CA VAL A 64 8.24 11.95 41.98
C VAL A 64 9.13 12.91 41.20
N ASP A 65 10.38 12.51 40.95
CA ASP A 65 11.28 13.23 40.05
C ASP A 65 11.63 12.32 38.86
N LEU A 66 11.25 12.74 37.65
CA LEU A 66 11.53 12.07 36.38
C LEU A 66 12.40 12.94 35.45
N ARG A 67 12.95 14.05 35.93
CA ARG A 67 13.72 14.97 35.09
C ARG A 67 14.96 14.31 34.48
N GLY A 68 15.44 14.88 33.38
CA GLY A 68 16.66 14.42 32.72
C GLY A 68 16.54 13.06 32.03
N ASN A 69 15.32 12.56 31.83
CA ASN A 69 15.02 11.41 30.98
C ASN A 69 14.63 11.89 29.57
N PRO A 70 15.12 11.25 28.50
CA PRO A 70 14.83 11.60 27.11
C PRO A 70 13.48 11.03 26.64
N PHE A 71 12.38 11.48 27.25
CA PHE A 71 11.07 10.89 26.98
C PHE A 71 10.64 11.03 25.51
N HIS A 72 10.18 9.93 24.93
CA HIS A 72 9.45 9.91 23.67
C HIS A 72 7.97 10.14 23.96
N CYS A 73 7.50 11.36 23.75
CA CYS A 73 6.17 11.84 24.06
C CYS A 73 5.12 11.39 23.06
N ASP A 74 4.90 10.08 23.02
CA ASP A 74 3.83 9.45 22.26
C ASP A 74 2.75 8.88 23.19
N CYS A 75 1.87 8.04 22.65
CA CYS A 75 0.77 7.45 23.38
C CYS A 75 1.17 6.56 24.56
N GLN A 76 2.39 6.02 24.55
CA GLN A 76 2.90 5.22 25.66
C GLN A 76 3.16 6.06 26.91
N ILE A 77 3.41 7.37 26.77
CA ILE A 77 3.61 8.27 27.92
C ILE A 77 2.35 9.09 28.25
N LYS A 78 1.29 9.02 27.43
CA LYS A 78 0.02 9.77 27.66
C LYS A 78 -0.55 9.54 29.07
N TRP A 79 -0.47 8.31 29.57
CA TRP A 79 -0.95 7.96 30.91
C TRP A 79 -0.23 8.73 32.02
N LEU A 80 1.03 9.12 31.81
CA LEU A 80 1.82 9.86 32.81
C LEU A 80 1.32 11.29 32.94
N VAL A 81 0.96 11.92 31.82
CA VAL A 81 0.33 13.24 31.79
C VAL A 81 -1.06 13.18 32.44
N GLU A 82 -1.83 12.15 32.14
CA GLU A 82 -3.13 11.90 32.79
C GLU A 82 -2.96 11.71 34.31
N TRP A 83 -2.04 10.85 34.73
CA TRP A 83 -1.74 10.61 36.14
C TRP A 83 -1.32 11.90 36.84
N HIS A 84 -0.42 12.70 36.23
CA HIS A 84 0.04 13.96 36.80
C HIS A 84 -1.09 14.95 37.03
N SER A 85 -2.08 14.99 36.12
CA SER A 85 -3.26 15.85 36.28
C SER A 85 -4.22 15.42 37.40
N SER A 86 -4.16 14.15 37.82
CA SER A 86 -5.10 13.56 38.77
C SER A 86 -4.50 13.27 40.16
N THR A 87 -3.17 13.27 40.28
CA THR A 87 -2.44 12.91 41.49
C THR A 87 -2.28 14.09 42.45
N ASN A 88 -2.24 13.81 43.75
CA ASN A 88 -1.87 14.78 44.79
C ASN A 88 -0.35 14.81 45.05
N ALA A 89 0.42 13.94 44.39
CA ALA A 89 1.87 13.91 44.50
C ALA A 89 2.52 15.08 43.74
N SER A 90 3.57 15.67 44.32
CA SER A 90 4.42 16.63 43.59
C SER A 90 5.25 15.86 42.57
N ALA A 91 5.05 16.12 41.27
CA ALA A 91 5.76 15.41 40.20
C ALA A 91 6.51 16.37 39.28
N GLU A 92 7.80 16.09 39.03
CA GLU A 92 8.64 16.81 38.07
C GLU A 92 8.93 15.90 36.86
N LEU A 93 8.13 16.01 35.79
CA LEU A 93 8.11 15.05 34.69
C LEU A 93 9.25 15.18 33.67
N GLY A 94 9.87 16.34 33.54
CA GLY A 94 10.89 16.61 32.51
C GLY A 94 10.33 17.07 31.15
N GLU A 95 11.14 16.90 30.11
CA GLU A 95 10.90 17.40 28.75
C GLU A 95 10.92 16.25 27.73
N CYS A 96 10.19 16.43 26.65
CA CYS A 96 10.13 15.50 25.53
C CYS A 96 11.40 15.63 24.69
N GLN A 97 12.02 14.50 24.35
CA GLN A 97 13.12 14.44 23.38
C GLN A 97 12.63 14.04 21.98
N GLY A 98 11.46 13.40 21.90
CA GLY A 98 10.75 13.07 20.66
C GLY A 98 9.24 12.97 20.90
N PRO A 99 8.41 12.85 19.85
CA PRO A 99 8.77 12.97 18.44
C PRO A 99 9.18 14.41 18.09
N ALA A 100 9.69 14.64 16.87
CA ALA A 100 10.33 15.91 16.47
C ALA A 100 9.47 17.15 16.72
N GLU A 101 8.15 17.00 16.67
CA GLU A 101 7.17 18.07 16.87
C GLU A 101 6.99 18.47 18.34
N LEU A 102 7.28 17.55 19.27
CA LEU A 102 7.18 17.78 20.71
C LEU A 102 8.54 17.95 21.38
N ASN A 103 9.64 17.79 20.64
CA ASN A 103 10.99 17.93 21.17
C ASN A 103 11.20 19.28 21.88
N GLY A 104 11.69 19.24 23.12
CA GLY A 104 11.87 20.39 24.01
C GLY A 104 10.61 20.83 24.76
N THR A 105 9.45 20.23 24.50
CA THR A 105 8.20 20.56 25.21
C THR A 105 8.18 19.88 26.57
N ARG A 106 7.74 20.59 27.62
CA ARG A 106 7.62 20.00 28.96
C ARG A 106 6.40 19.09 29.05
N LEU A 107 6.58 17.89 29.62
CA LEU A 107 5.51 16.91 29.78
C LEU A 107 4.30 17.43 30.58
N ASN A 108 4.52 18.34 31.53
CA ASN A 108 3.46 18.94 32.33
C ASN A 108 2.67 20.05 31.59
N GLN A 109 3.15 20.50 30.42
CA GLN A 109 2.47 21.47 29.56
C GLN A 109 1.64 20.79 28.46
N LEU A 110 1.83 19.48 28.27
CA LEU A 110 1.05 18.71 27.30
C LEU A 110 -0.35 18.42 27.84
N HIS A 111 -1.31 18.48 26.95
CA HIS A 111 -2.69 18.06 27.18
C HIS A 111 -2.92 16.66 26.60
N LEU A 112 -3.94 15.95 27.11
CA LEU A 112 -4.30 14.62 26.61
C LEU A 112 -4.67 14.58 25.12
N GLN A 113 -5.04 15.75 24.55
CA GLN A 113 -5.39 15.94 23.15
C GLN A 113 -4.16 16.11 22.24
N ASP A 114 -2.99 16.40 22.81
CA ASP A 114 -1.74 16.53 22.06
C ASP A 114 -1.19 15.15 21.63
N PHE A 115 -1.75 14.07 22.19
CA PHE A 115 -1.41 12.69 21.89
C PHE A 115 -2.41 12.07 20.90
N ASP A 116 -1.98 11.86 19.65
CA ASP A 116 -2.77 11.13 18.64
C ASP A 116 -2.60 9.61 18.79
N CYS A 117 -3.49 8.99 19.58
CA CYS A 117 -3.43 7.57 19.93
C CYS A 117 -4.30 6.66 19.12
N ILE A 118 -5.06 7.23 18.19
CA ILE A 118 -5.86 6.45 17.26
C ILE A 118 -5.05 6.36 15.98
N THR A 119 -4.40 5.22 15.78
CA THR A 119 -3.71 4.93 14.53
C THR A 119 -4.50 3.91 13.72
N THR A 120 -3.93 3.51 12.59
CA THR A 120 -4.47 2.46 11.73
C THR A 120 -3.40 1.40 11.50
N ALA A 121 -3.81 0.24 10.98
CA ALA A 121 -2.89 -0.77 10.48
C ALA A 121 -3.53 -1.58 9.36
N LEU A 122 -2.68 -2.15 8.50
CA LEU A 122 -3.05 -3.21 7.57
C LEU A 122 -2.78 -4.56 8.25
N ALA A 123 -3.80 -5.14 8.87
CA ALA A 123 -3.72 -6.44 9.51
C ALA A 123 -3.98 -7.55 8.50
N LEU A 124 -3.15 -8.61 8.50
CA LEU A 124 -3.39 -9.77 7.63
C LEU A 124 -4.78 -10.36 7.93
N PHE A 125 -5.62 -10.44 6.91
CA PHE A 125 -6.99 -10.92 7.01
C PHE A 125 -7.15 -12.33 6.45
N GLN A 126 -6.63 -12.56 5.24
CA GLN A 126 -6.74 -13.85 4.56
C GLN A 126 -5.50 -14.09 3.69
N SER A 127 -5.05 -15.35 3.62
CA SER A 127 -4.06 -15.82 2.65
C SER A 127 -4.78 -16.64 1.58
N LEU A 128 -4.62 -16.28 0.32
CA LEU A 128 -5.16 -17.00 -0.81
C LEU A 128 -4.06 -17.93 -1.36
N PRO A 129 -4.29 -19.27 -1.41
CA PRO A 129 -3.25 -20.26 -1.69
C PRO A 129 -2.92 -20.36 -3.19
N PHE A 130 -2.58 -19.23 -3.80
CA PHE A 130 -2.18 -19.12 -5.20
C PHE A 130 -1.36 -17.84 -5.44
N GLN A 131 -0.50 -17.91 -6.45
CA GLN A 131 0.24 -16.77 -6.98
C GLN A 131 -0.65 -15.90 -7.88
N ALA A 132 -0.37 -14.60 -7.90
CA ALA A 132 -1.02 -13.62 -8.76
C ALA A 132 -0.04 -12.59 -9.31
N LEU A 133 -0.34 -12.07 -10.52
CA LEU A 133 0.43 -11.00 -11.15
C LEU A 133 -0.25 -9.64 -11.02
N SER A 134 -1.57 -9.59 -10.99
CA SER A 134 -2.34 -8.35 -10.82
C SER A 134 -3.66 -8.60 -10.12
N VAL A 135 -4.12 -7.55 -9.43
CA VAL A 135 -5.41 -7.50 -8.74
C VAL A 135 -6.10 -6.21 -9.17
N GLU A 136 -7.26 -6.33 -9.80
CA GLU A 136 -8.00 -5.22 -10.41
C GLU A 136 -9.41 -5.14 -9.79
N PRO A 137 -9.68 -4.14 -8.93
CA PRO A 137 -11.01 -3.92 -8.38
C PRO A 137 -11.94 -3.35 -9.44
N PHE A 138 -13.21 -3.72 -9.39
CA PHE A 138 -14.24 -3.15 -10.26
C PHE A 138 -15.62 -3.17 -9.62
N TRP A 139 -16.46 -2.25 -10.06
CA TRP A 139 -17.86 -2.18 -9.67
C TRP A 139 -18.72 -2.88 -10.71
N TYR A 140 -19.60 -3.78 -10.27
CA TYR A 140 -20.61 -4.39 -11.12
C TYR A 140 -21.88 -4.61 -10.33
N ARG A 141 -23.02 -4.13 -10.87
CA ARG A 141 -24.35 -4.23 -10.23
C ARG A 141 -24.44 -3.65 -8.82
N GLY A 142 -23.70 -2.57 -8.56
CA GLY A 142 -23.69 -1.91 -7.26
C GLY A 142 -22.81 -2.60 -6.21
N GLU A 143 -22.16 -3.71 -6.55
CA GLU A 143 -21.25 -4.44 -5.68
C GLU A 143 -19.80 -4.27 -6.14
N GLN A 144 -18.86 -4.37 -5.19
CA GLN A 144 -17.43 -4.42 -5.50
C GLN A 144 -16.95 -5.85 -5.71
N HIS A 145 -16.17 -6.02 -6.76
CA HIS A 145 -15.58 -7.28 -7.19
C HIS A 145 -14.09 -7.12 -7.44
N VAL A 146 -13.38 -8.24 -7.55
CA VAL A 146 -11.96 -8.27 -7.84
C VAL A 146 -11.67 -9.23 -8.98
N ALA A 147 -10.93 -8.78 -9.98
CA ALA A 147 -10.31 -9.68 -10.96
C ALA A 147 -8.85 -9.93 -10.58
N ILE A 148 -8.45 -11.21 -10.51
CA ILE A 148 -7.09 -11.62 -10.18
C ILE A 148 -6.49 -12.41 -11.34
N THR A 149 -5.32 -11.98 -11.80
CA THR A 149 -4.55 -12.67 -12.85
C THR A 149 -3.64 -13.71 -12.23
N GLN A 150 -3.84 -14.98 -12.57
CA GLN A 150 -3.04 -16.11 -12.08
C GLN A 150 -2.24 -16.72 -13.24
N PRO A 151 -1.00 -16.25 -13.51
CA PRO A 151 -0.24 -16.65 -14.70
C PRO A 151 0.07 -18.15 -14.72
N PHE A 152 0.50 -18.72 -13.59
CA PHE A 152 0.88 -20.14 -13.48
C PHE A 152 -0.31 -21.09 -13.50
N ALA A 153 -1.45 -20.67 -12.96
CA ALA A 153 -2.70 -21.42 -13.04
C ALA A 153 -3.40 -21.26 -14.41
N GLY A 154 -2.93 -20.35 -15.26
CA GLY A 154 -3.51 -20.11 -16.58
C GLY A 154 -4.95 -19.61 -16.50
N ARG A 155 -5.27 -18.70 -15.56
CA ARG A 155 -6.64 -18.17 -15.44
C ARG A 155 -6.72 -16.76 -14.87
N CYS A 156 -7.81 -16.08 -15.20
CA CYS A 156 -8.31 -14.89 -14.52
C CYS A 156 -9.46 -15.30 -13.60
N SER A 157 -9.31 -15.12 -12.29
CA SER A 157 -10.38 -15.43 -11.33
C SER A 157 -11.12 -14.14 -10.97
N LEU A 158 -12.44 -14.18 -10.96
CA LEU A 158 -13.27 -13.09 -10.46
C LEU A 158 -13.80 -13.47 -9.09
N MET A 159 -13.59 -12.58 -8.13
CA MET A 159 -13.94 -12.77 -6.73
C MET A 159 -14.99 -11.77 -6.28
N GLU A 160 -15.87 -12.24 -5.41
CA GLU A 160 -16.88 -11.46 -4.71
C GLU A 160 -16.74 -11.67 -3.20
N TRP A 161 -17.35 -10.78 -2.44
CA TRP A 161 -17.44 -10.92 -1.00
C TRP A 161 -18.59 -11.86 -0.63
N ASP A 162 -18.29 -12.88 0.15
CA ASP A 162 -19.31 -13.76 0.73
C ASP A 162 -19.83 -13.15 2.04
N HIS A 163 -21.06 -12.65 2.04
CA HIS A 163 -21.66 -12.04 3.23
C HIS A 163 -21.93 -13.06 4.36
N LEU A 164 -22.03 -14.35 4.05
CA LEU A 164 -22.30 -15.41 5.02
C LEU A 164 -21.00 -15.93 5.66
N ALA A 165 -20.02 -16.25 4.83
CA ALA A 165 -18.72 -16.72 5.29
C ALA A 165 -17.84 -15.58 5.82
N GLY A 166 -18.08 -14.34 5.37
CA GLY A 166 -17.30 -13.17 5.72
C GLY A 166 -15.90 -13.22 5.13
N ASP A 167 -15.73 -13.81 3.94
CA ASP A 167 -14.46 -13.93 3.22
C ASP A 167 -14.63 -13.62 1.71
N PHE A 168 -13.53 -13.70 0.96
CA PHE A 168 -13.58 -13.57 -0.49
C PHE A 168 -13.60 -14.93 -1.18
N ARG A 169 -14.55 -15.13 -2.10
CA ARG A 169 -14.65 -16.35 -2.90
C ARG A 169 -14.70 -16.06 -4.39
N ALA A 170 -14.17 -16.98 -5.19
CA ALA A 170 -14.24 -16.89 -6.64
C ALA A 170 -15.63 -17.36 -7.12
N TYR A 171 -16.31 -16.55 -7.93
CA TYR A 171 -17.61 -16.91 -8.53
C TYR A 171 -17.51 -17.23 -10.02
N ALA A 172 -16.45 -16.77 -10.69
CA ALA A 172 -16.21 -17.06 -12.09
C ALA A 172 -14.71 -17.09 -12.40
N ALA A 173 -14.35 -17.75 -13.49
CA ALA A 173 -12.99 -17.76 -13.99
C ALA A 173 -12.95 -17.79 -15.52
N ILE A 174 -11.89 -17.22 -16.09
CA ILE A 174 -11.60 -17.25 -17.52
C ILE A 174 -10.25 -17.94 -17.70
N ASN A 175 -10.22 -19.06 -18.39
CA ASN A 175 -8.97 -19.76 -18.66
C ASN A 175 -8.18 -19.06 -19.77
N GLY A 176 -6.85 -19.09 -19.63
CA GLY A 176 -5.93 -18.43 -20.54
C GLY A 176 -4.55 -19.07 -20.58
N SER A 177 -3.89 -18.98 -21.72
CA SER A 177 -2.52 -19.45 -21.92
C SER A 177 -1.53 -18.36 -21.51
N SER A 178 -1.10 -18.40 -20.25
CA SER A 178 -0.19 -17.42 -19.63
C SER A 178 -0.77 -16.00 -19.61
N PRO A 179 -1.88 -15.78 -18.87
CA PRO A 179 -2.46 -14.46 -18.72
C PRO A 179 -1.54 -13.55 -17.91
N VAL A 180 -1.35 -12.31 -18.37
CA VAL A 180 -0.51 -11.29 -17.71
C VAL A 180 -1.34 -10.18 -17.07
N ALA A 181 -2.55 -9.97 -17.55
CA ALA A 181 -3.48 -9.02 -16.95
C ALA A 181 -4.92 -9.34 -17.34
N CYS A 182 -5.82 -9.12 -16.38
CA CYS A 182 -7.25 -9.28 -16.52
C CYS A 182 -7.89 -7.93 -16.20
N LYS A 183 -8.29 -7.18 -17.22
CA LYS A 183 -8.88 -5.85 -17.04
C LYS A 183 -10.40 -5.94 -17.12
N PRO A 184 -11.13 -5.87 -15.99
CA PRO A 184 -12.58 -5.78 -16.00
C PRO A 184 -13.02 -4.39 -16.49
N LEU A 185 -14.12 -4.35 -17.23
CA LEU A 185 -14.70 -3.14 -17.76
C LEU A 185 -16.22 -3.28 -17.86
N VAL A 186 -16.97 -2.32 -17.32
CA VAL A 186 -18.43 -2.29 -17.43
C VAL A 186 -18.84 -1.25 -18.46
N VAL A 187 -19.31 -1.73 -19.62
CA VAL A 187 -19.77 -0.86 -20.72
C VAL A 187 -21.24 -1.12 -20.96
N GLU A 188 -22.07 -0.06 -20.93
CA GLU A 188 -23.51 -0.17 -21.18
C GLU A 188 -24.20 -1.21 -20.28
N GLY A 189 -23.77 -1.30 -19.01
CA GLY A 189 -24.29 -2.26 -18.02
C GLY A 189 -23.80 -3.71 -18.21
N ARG A 190 -22.96 -4.00 -19.20
CA ARG A 190 -22.40 -5.34 -19.46
C ARG A 190 -20.99 -5.45 -18.90
N LEU A 191 -20.72 -6.52 -18.16
CA LEU A 191 -19.36 -6.84 -17.71
C LEU A 191 -18.57 -7.47 -18.85
N LEU A 192 -17.49 -6.79 -19.24
CA LEU A 192 -16.45 -7.28 -20.12
C LEU A 192 -15.18 -7.52 -19.32
N VAL A 193 -14.38 -8.51 -19.72
CA VAL A 193 -13.04 -8.73 -19.18
C VAL A 193 -12.08 -8.89 -20.34
N VAL A 194 -11.06 -8.04 -20.39
CA VAL A 194 -9.97 -8.17 -21.34
C VAL A 194 -8.86 -8.99 -20.71
N VAL A 195 -8.55 -10.13 -21.31
CA VAL A 195 -7.49 -11.03 -20.87
C VAL A 195 -6.32 -10.89 -21.82
N ALA A 196 -5.26 -10.24 -21.35
CA ALA A 196 -4.01 -10.13 -22.07
C ALA A 196 -3.12 -11.34 -21.79
N GLN A 197 -2.53 -11.90 -22.84
CA GLN A 197 -1.81 -13.17 -22.78
C GLN A 197 -0.50 -13.09 -23.56
N LEU A 198 0.53 -13.79 -23.08
CA LEU A 198 1.79 -13.93 -23.80
C LEU A 198 1.74 -15.01 -24.89
N VAL A 199 0.81 -15.95 -24.77
CA VAL A 199 0.64 -17.07 -25.69
C VAL A 199 -0.83 -17.15 -26.11
N GLY A 200 -1.08 -17.46 -27.39
CA GLY A 200 -2.44 -17.68 -27.90
C GLY A 200 -3.27 -16.42 -28.17
N GLY A 201 -2.65 -15.22 -28.17
CA GLY A 201 -3.34 -13.96 -28.45
C GLY A 201 -4.12 -13.40 -27.26
N SER A 202 -4.42 -12.10 -27.25
CA SER A 202 -5.22 -11.48 -26.18
C SER A 202 -6.71 -11.48 -26.57
N HIS A 203 -7.62 -11.54 -25.61
CA HIS A 203 -9.05 -11.72 -25.90
C HIS A 203 -9.96 -10.85 -25.03
N VAL A 204 -11.12 -10.50 -25.59
CA VAL A 204 -12.23 -9.82 -24.89
C VAL A 204 -13.30 -10.85 -24.59
N TRP A 205 -13.73 -10.91 -23.34
CA TRP A 205 -14.76 -11.80 -22.84
C TRP A 205 -15.95 -11.00 -22.33
N ARG A 206 -17.16 -11.54 -22.48
CA ARG A 206 -18.40 -10.97 -21.93
C ARG A 206 -18.98 -11.92 -20.90
N TYR A 207 -19.38 -11.38 -19.76
CA TYR A 207 -20.12 -12.13 -18.78
C TYR A 207 -21.58 -12.31 -19.23
N GLU A 208 -22.06 -13.55 -19.25
CA GLU A 208 -23.45 -13.90 -19.49
C GLU A 208 -24.11 -14.36 -18.19
N GLU A 209 -25.01 -13.53 -17.69
CA GLU A 209 -25.63 -13.75 -16.38
C GLU A 209 -26.56 -14.95 -16.35
N ALA A 210 -27.29 -15.19 -17.45
CA ALA A 210 -28.21 -16.32 -17.53
C ALA A 210 -27.49 -17.67 -17.39
N SER A 211 -26.23 -17.75 -17.80
CA SER A 211 -25.40 -18.95 -17.70
C SER A 211 -24.35 -18.88 -16.59
N GLY A 212 -24.13 -17.71 -15.99
CA GLY A 212 -23.05 -17.44 -15.04
C GLY A 212 -21.65 -17.61 -15.64
N ARG A 213 -21.50 -17.52 -16.97
CA ARG A 213 -20.26 -17.86 -17.69
C ARG A 213 -19.75 -16.72 -18.55
N PHE A 214 -18.46 -16.77 -18.84
CA PHE A 214 -17.82 -15.88 -19.80
C PHE A 214 -17.85 -16.47 -21.20
N VAL A 215 -18.27 -15.65 -22.17
CA VAL A 215 -18.23 -15.97 -23.59
C VAL A 215 -17.20 -15.08 -24.28
N ARG A 216 -16.32 -15.71 -25.07
CA ARG A 216 -15.31 -14.99 -25.85
C ARG A 216 -15.99 -14.17 -26.95
N LEU A 217 -15.81 -12.85 -26.92
CA LEU A 217 -16.36 -11.95 -27.92
C LEU A 217 -15.41 -11.73 -29.10
N GLN A 218 -14.12 -11.50 -28.79
CA GLN A 218 -13.17 -10.98 -29.77
C GLN A 218 -11.74 -11.38 -29.43
N GLU A 219 -10.91 -11.60 -30.46
CA GLU A 219 -9.45 -11.58 -30.33
C GLU A 219 -8.93 -10.14 -30.50
N LEU A 220 -8.20 -9.64 -29.52
CA LEU A 220 -7.75 -8.27 -29.42
C LEU A 220 -6.41 -8.07 -30.13
N GLY A 221 -6.41 -7.24 -31.17
CA GLY A 221 -5.19 -6.78 -31.84
C GLY A 221 -4.30 -7.89 -32.42
N PRO A 222 -4.85 -8.86 -33.18
CA PRO A 222 -4.06 -9.93 -33.77
C PRO A 222 -2.88 -9.34 -34.56
N GLN A 223 -1.67 -9.89 -34.34
CA GLN A 223 -0.38 -9.44 -34.91
C GLN A 223 0.11 -8.04 -34.50
N ARG A 224 -0.72 -7.20 -33.89
CA ARG A 224 -0.37 -5.84 -33.44
C ARG A 224 0.13 -5.82 -32.00
N VAL A 225 -0.50 -6.62 -31.13
CA VAL A 225 -0.08 -6.85 -29.75
C VAL A 225 0.58 -8.22 -29.69
N ARG A 226 1.86 -8.26 -29.32
CA ARG A 226 2.72 -9.45 -29.27
C ARG A 226 3.10 -9.82 -27.84
N LYS A 227 3.57 -8.86 -27.03
CA LYS A 227 3.98 -9.12 -25.64
C LYS A 227 3.33 -8.09 -24.71
N PRO A 228 2.00 -8.21 -24.47
CA PRO A 228 1.32 -7.28 -23.58
C PRO A 228 1.94 -7.38 -22.18
N ASN A 229 2.05 -6.25 -21.48
CA ASN A 229 2.55 -6.22 -20.09
C ASN A 229 1.57 -5.54 -19.12
N ALA A 230 0.87 -4.50 -19.57
CA ALA A 230 -0.10 -3.77 -18.76
C ALA A 230 -1.28 -3.28 -19.60
N LEU A 231 -2.44 -3.09 -18.96
CA LEU A 231 -3.64 -2.57 -19.58
C LEU A 231 -4.22 -1.45 -18.73
N THR A 232 -4.75 -0.44 -19.40
CA THR A 232 -5.64 0.54 -18.75
C THR A 232 -6.85 0.81 -19.62
N SER A 233 -7.96 1.16 -18.99
CA SER A 233 -9.22 1.50 -19.65
C SER A 233 -9.70 2.85 -19.16
N PHE A 234 -10.22 3.67 -20.06
CA PHE A 234 -10.61 5.04 -19.75
C PHE A 234 -11.66 5.56 -20.72
N GLN A 235 -12.30 6.67 -20.37
CA GLN A 235 -13.22 7.37 -21.24
C GLN A 235 -12.63 8.70 -21.68
N VAL A 236 -12.78 9.03 -22.97
CA VAL A 236 -12.47 10.35 -23.52
C VAL A 236 -13.54 10.72 -24.53
N ASP A 237 -14.11 11.93 -24.40
CA ASP A 237 -15.13 12.45 -25.29
C ASP A 237 -16.35 11.51 -25.47
N GLY A 238 -16.74 10.83 -24.38
CA GLY A 238 -17.88 9.90 -24.35
C GLY A 238 -17.58 8.50 -24.89
N ASP A 239 -16.38 8.25 -25.42
CA ASP A 239 -15.97 6.95 -25.94
C ASP A 239 -15.11 6.17 -24.94
N TRP A 240 -15.36 4.88 -24.84
CA TRP A 240 -14.49 3.95 -24.11
C TRP A 240 -13.25 3.59 -24.93
N PHE A 241 -12.10 3.66 -24.28
CA PHE A 241 -10.82 3.23 -24.81
C PHE A 241 -10.16 2.19 -23.91
N LEU A 242 -9.37 1.33 -24.54
CA LEU A 242 -8.48 0.38 -23.91
C LEU A 242 -7.07 0.61 -24.46
N ALA A 243 -6.10 0.85 -23.57
CA ALA A 243 -4.68 0.87 -23.93
C ALA A 243 -4.02 -0.45 -23.51
N VAL A 244 -3.18 -0.99 -24.39
CA VAL A 244 -2.37 -2.18 -24.10
C VAL A 244 -0.90 -1.84 -24.33
N ALA A 245 -0.12 -1.82 -23.24
CA ALA A 245 1.33 -1.64 -23.32
C ALA A 245 1.99 -2.93 -23.84
N ASP A 246 2.83 -2.80 -24.87
CA ASP A 246 3.57 -3.91 -25.46
C ASP A 246 5.07 -3.81 -25.18
N SER A 247 5.60 -4.82 -24.51
CA SER A 247 7.01 -4.89 -24.10
C SER A 247 7.95 -5.41 -25.20
N SER A 248 7.43 -5.72 -26.39
CA SER A 248 8.23 -6.16 -27.54
C SER A 248 8.54 -5.02 -28.50
N LYS A 249 9.77 -5.00 -29.04
CA LYS A 249 10.16 -4.02 -30.07
C LYS A 249 9.38 -4.15 -31.38
N ALA A 250 8.88 -5.34 -31.70
CA ALA A 250 8.15 -5.61 -32.94
C ALA A 250 6.65 -5.30 -32.82
N GLY A 251 6.13 -5.20 -31.59
CA GLY A 251 4.81 -4.65 -31.31
C GLY A 251 4.87 -3.14 -31.10
N ALA A 252 3.72 -2.55 -30.82
CA ALA A 252 3.61 -1.17 -30.37
C ALA A 252 2.48 -1.09 -29.34
N THR A 253 2.58 -0.16 -28.40
CA THR A 253 1.46 0.14 -27.50
C THR A 253 0.26 0.58 -28.31
N MET A 254 -0.88 -0.07 -28.09
CA MET A 254 -2.05 0.09 -28.94
C MET A 254 -3.26 0.58 -28.14
N LEU A 255 -3.89 1.64 -28.65
CA LEU A 255 -5.20 2.11 -28.19
C LEU A 255 -6.28 1.47 -29.04
N PHE A 256 -7.30 0.94 -28.38
CA PHE A 256 -8.50 0.40 -29.00
C PHE A 256 -9.71 1.20 -28.53
N ARG A 257 -10.63 1.51 -29.45
CA ARG A 257 -11.89 2.20 -29.17
C ARG A 257 -13.05 1.22 -29.19
N TRP A 258 -13.97 1.37 -28.23
CA TRP A 258 -15.24 0.64 -28.20
C TRP A 258 -16.19 1.14 -29.30
N SER A 259 -16.85 0.21 -29.98
CA SER A 259 -17.79 0.51 -31.08
C SER A 259 -19.22 0.01 -30.83
N GLY A 260 -19.54 -0.44 -29.61
CA GLY A 260 -20.80 -1.12 -29.27
C GLY A 260 -20.77 -2.64 -29.40
N ARG A 261 -19.86 -3.20 -30.21
CA ARG A 261 -19.72 -4.67 -30.40
C ARG A 261 -18.37 -5.22 -29.93
N GLY A 262 -17.34 -4.40 -29.96
CA GLY A 262 -15.95 -4.81 -29.70
C GLY A 262 -14.99 -3.62 -29.67
N PHE A 263 -13.74 -3.93 -29.37
CA PHE A 263 -12.61 -3.01 -29.31
C PHE A 263 -11.83 -3.05 -30.62
N TYR A 264 -11.72 -1.90 -31.30
CA TYR A 264 -11.04 -1.81 -32.59
C TYR A 264 -9.88 -0.83 -32.53
N ALA A 265 -8.83 -1.15 -33.28
CA ALA A 265 -7.60 -0.36 -33.34
C ALA A 265 -7.89 1.12 -33.64
N HIS A 266 -7.43 2.02 -32.76
CA HIS A 266 -7.62 3.46 -32.87
C HIS A 266 -6.29 4.18 -33.14
N GLN A 267 -5.27 3.92 -32.34
CA GLN A 267 -3.97 4.57 -32.46
C GLN A 267 -2.84 3.69 -31.93
N ALA A 268 -1.73 3.60 -32.66
CA ALA A 268 -0.48 3.01 -32.16
C ALA A 268 0.41 4.12 -31.58
N LEU A 269 1.07 3.83 -30.46
CA LEU A 269 1.97 4.72 -29.75
C LEU A 269 3.35 4.07 -29.61
N HIS A 270 4.38 4.92 -29.54
CA HIS A 270 5.73 4.55 -29.12
C HIS A 270 6.35 3.34 -29.86
N ALA A 271 6.24 3.36 -31.20
CA ALA A 271 6.80 2.30 -32.04
C ALA A 271 8.27 2.00 -31.73
N TRP A 272 8.67 0.73 -31.76
CA TRP A 272 10.03 0.23 -31.51
C TRP A 272 10.53 0.32 -30.06
N HIS A 273 9.67 0.72 -29.12
CA HIS A 273 9.97 0.77 -27.70
C HIS A 273 9.47 -0.50 -26.99
N ARG A 274 9.94 -0.72 -25.77
CA ARG A 274 9.52 -1.83 -24.91
C ARG A 274 8.70 -1.28 -23.76
N ASP A 275 7.44 -0.99 -24.04
CA ASP A 275 6.56 -0.36 -23.08
C ASP A 275 6.16 -1.36 -22.00
N THR A 276 6.45 -1.01 -20.75
CA THR A 276 6.17 -1.83 -19.58
C THR A 276 4.87 -1.43 -18.91
N HIS A 277 4.48 -0.16 -18.98
CA HIS A 277 3.25 0.32 -18.37
C HIS A 277 2.62 1.48 -19.13
N VAL A 278 1.29 1.55 -19.08
CA VAL A 278 0.49 2.66 -19.59
C VAL A 278 -0.45 3.13 -18.50
N GLU A 279 -0.38 4.41 -18.17
CA GLU A 279 -1.23 5.03 -17.15
C GLU A 279 -2.06 6.15 -17.77
N PHE A 280 -3.37 6.11 -17.54
CA PHE A 280 -4.28 7.18 -17.93
C PHE A 280 -4.53 8.11 -16.74
N LEU A 281 -4.53 9.41 -17.01
CA LEU A 281 -4.79 10.47 -16.04
C LEU A 281 -5.27 11.73 -16.76
N GLU A 282 -5.70 12.73 -16.01
CA GLU A 282 -5.98 14.06 -16.57
C GLU A 282 -5.02 15.08 -15.98
N LEU A 283 -4.35 15.83 -16.84
CA LEU A 283 -3.41 16.89 -16.46
C LEU A 283 -4.02 18.23 -16.85
N ALA A 284 -4.27 19.08 -15.85
CA ALA A 284 -4.95 20.38 -16.03
C ALA A 284 -6.26 20.25 -16.85
N GLY A 285 -7.07 19.23 -16.55
CA GLY A 285 -8.34 18.95 -17.24
C GLY A 285 -8.21 18.37 -18.66
N ARG A 286 -6.99 18.02 -19.10
CA ARG A 286 -6.74 17.38 -20.39
C ARG A 286 -6.46 15.88 -20.23
N PRO A 287 -7.22 15.00 -20.90
CA PRO A 287 -6.94 13.57 -20.89
C PRO A 287 -5.53 13.31 -21.41
N SER A 288 -4.78 12.49 -20.68
CA SER A 288 -3.36 12.26 -20.90
C SER A 288 -3.01 10.79 -20.67
N LEU A 289 -1.94 10.34 -21.31
CA LEU A 289 -1.34 9.01 -21.10
C LEU A 289 0.12 9.17 -20.73
N ILE A 290 0.61 8.36 -19.79
CA ILE A 290 2.03 8.23 -19.49
C ILE A 290 2.45 6.81 -19.87
N LEU A 291 3.45 6.69 -20.75
CA LEU A 291 4.08 5.43 -21.09
C LEU A 291 5.41 5.31 -20.35
N ALA A 292 5.62 4.17 -19.71
CA ALA A 292 6.90 3.75 -19.16
C ALA A 292 7.48 2.65 -20.03
N SER A 293 8.80 2.68 -20.25
CA SER A 293 9.47 1.76 -21.17
C SER A 293 10.88 1.43 -20.67
N SER A 294 11.33 0.21 -20.95
CA SER A 294 12.66 -0.25 -20.50
C SER A 294 13.79 0.64 -21.03
N SER A 295 14.68 1.06 -20.13
CA SER A 295 15.85 1.89 -20.42
C SER A 295 15.52 3.22 -21.11
N GLN A 296 14.33 3.78 -20.87
CA GLN A 296 13.88 5.07 -21.42
C GLN A 296 13.25 5.94 -20.33
N ARG A 297 13.09 7.23 -20.64
CA ARG A 297 12.29 8.16 -19.82
C ARG A 297 10.80 7.95 -20.06
N PRO A 298 9.94 8.11 -19.03
CA PRO A 298 8.50 8.10 -19.24
C PRO A 298 8.06 9.22 -20.19
N VAL A 299 7.12 8.90 -21.08
CA VAL A 299 6.62 9.84 -22.10
C VAL A 299 5.17 10.20 -21.80
N VAL A 300 4.88 11.50 -21.76
CA VAL A 300 3.53 12.04 -21.60
C VAL A 300 2.93 12.33 -22.98
N TYR A 301 1.73 11.80 -23.23
CA TYR A 301 0.90 12.12 -24.37
C TYR A 301 -0.35 12.87 -23.90
N GLN A 302 -0.83 13.82 -24.70
CA GLN A 302 -2.05 14.59 -24.44
C GLN A 302 -3.08 14.38 -25.54
N TRP A 303 -4.34 14.27 -25.16
CA TRP A 303 -5.46 14.14 -26.09
C TRP A 303 -5.64 15.42 -26.91
N ASN A 304 -5.58 15.27 -28.22
CA ASN A 304 -5.91 16.32 -29.17
C ASN A 304 -7.34 16.10 -29.69
N ARG A 305 -8.27 16.97 -29.29
CA ARG A 305 -9.68 16.87 -29.68
C ARG A 305 -9.90 16.93 -31.20
N PRO A 306 -9.25 17.84 -31.97
CA PRO A 306 -9.43 17.89 -33.43
C PRO A 306 -9.03 16.60 -34.15
N SER A 307 -7.87 16.02 -33.84
CA SER A 307 -7.42 14.77 -34.46
C SER A 307 -7.98 13.52 -33.80
N ARG A 308 -8.65 13.68 -32.65
CA ARG A 308 -9.12 12.58 -31.78
C ARG A 308 -8.01 11.56 -31.52
N ALA A 309 -6.81 12.03 -31.20
CA ALA A 309 -5.64 11.20 -30.98
C ALA A 309 -4.77 11.75 -29.84
N PHE A 310 -4.00 10.88 -29.21
CA PHE A 310 -2.99 11.25 -28.22
C PHE A 310 -1.70 11.69 -28.93
N LEU A 311 -1.29 12.94 -28.77
CA LEU A 311 -0.06 13.47 -29.33
C LEU A 311 1.01 13.53 -28.25
N ARG A 312 2.25 13.21 -28.61
CA ARG A 312 3.38 13.31 -27.67
C ARG A 312 3.52 14.76 -27.20
N HIS A 313 3.58 14.94 -25.88
CA HIS A 313 3.66 16.26 -25.25
C HIS A 313 5.07 16.54 -24.71
N THR A 314 5.54 15.70 -23.78
CA THR A 314 6.86 15.87 -23.14
C THR A 314 7.35 14.54 -22.57
N ASP A 315 8.64 14.49 -22.20
CA ASP A 315 9.18 13.43 -21.35
C ASP A 315 9.13 13.87 -19.88
N ILE A 316 9.06 12.91 -18.97
CA ILE A 316 9.33 13.15 -17.56
C ILE A 316 10.86 13.18 -17.37
N PRO A 317 11.45 14.32 -16.96
CA PRO A 317 12.90 14.45 -16.82
C PRO A 317 13.44 13.64 -15.64
N ASP A 318 14.77 13.46 -15.60
CA ASP A 318 15.53 12.97 -14.45
C ASP A 318 15.11 11.58 -13.91
N MET A 319 14.49 10.76 -14.77
CA MET A 319 14.05 9.40 -14.47
C MET A 319 14.14 8.49 -15.70
N ASP A 320 15.19 7.68 -15.77
CA ASP A 320 15.33 6.60 -16.75
C ASP A 320 14.91 5.25 -16.16
N ASP A 321 14.54 4.31 -17.04
CA ASP A 321 14.25 2.91 -16.67
C ASP A 321 13.13 2.76 -15.62
N VAL A 322 12.12 3.62 -15.73
CA VAL A 322 10.89 3.52 -14.96
C VAL A 322 10.11 2.30 -15.44
N TYR A 323 9.78 1.41 -14.50
CA TYR A 323 9.00 0.21 -14.78
C TYR A 323 7.50 0.50 -14.89
N ALA A 324 6.96 1.31 -13.97
CA ALA A 324 5.54 1.63 -13.92
C ALA A 324 5.28 3.03 -13.37
N VAL A 325 4.11 3.57 -13.70
CA VAL A 325 3.63 4.88 -13.24
C VAL A 325 2.22 4.71 -12.70
N LYS A 326 1.96 5.21 -11.49
CA LYS A 326 0.61 5.28 -10.93
C LYS A 326 0.34 6.68 -10.41
N HIS A 327 -0.83 7.22 -10.73
CA HIS A 327 -1.17 8.57 -10.31
C HIS A 327 -2.12 8.59 -9.10
N PHE A 328 -2.11 9.70 -8.37
CA PHE A 328 -3.09 10.02 -7.35
C PHE A 328 -3.33 11.52 -7.31
N ARG A 329 -4.44 11.93 -6.69
CA ARG A 329 -4.78 13.35 -6.53
C ARG A 329 -4.85 13.72 -5.06
N LEU A 330 -4.26 14.86 -4.70
CA LEU A 330 -4.37 15.47 -3.38
C LEU A 330 -4.72 16.94 -3.53
N ARG A 331 -5.80 17.39 -2.89
CA ARG A 331 -6.26 18.79 -2.89
C ARG A 331 -6.35 19.43 -4.31
N GLY A 332 -6.66 18.62 -5.33
CA GLY A 332 -6.75 19.04 -6.73
C GLY A 332 -5.45 18.88 -7.54
N ASP A 333 -4.30 18.80 -6.87
CA ASP A 333 -3.01 18.55 -7.49
C ASP A 333 -2.87 17.09 -7.91
N VAL A 334 -2.16 16.87 -9.03
CA VAL A 334 -1.90 15.55 -9.59
C VAL A 334 -0.47 15.15 -9.25
N TYR A 335 -0.32 13.95 -8.68
CA TYR A 335 0.96 13.36 -8.35
C TYR A 335 1.11 12.02 -9.07
N VAL A 336 2.35 11.60 -9.27
CA VAL A 336 2.69 10.28 -9.81
C VAL A 336 3.73 9.60 -8.94
N CYS A 337 3.54 8.31 -8.71
CA CYS A 337 4.53 7.37 -8.20
C CYS A 337 5.20 6.69 -9.40
N LEU A 338 6.52 6.85 -9.50
CA LEU A 338 7.37 6.24 -10.52
C LEU A 338 8.14 5.09 -9.90
N THR A 339 7.89 3.87 -10.36
CA THR A 339 8.53 2.66 -9.85
C THR A 339 9.80 2.33 -10.62
N ARG A 340 10.90 2.05 -9.92
CA ARG A 340 12.12 1.46 -10.49
C ARG A 340 12.43 0.14 -9.82
N PHE A 341 13.01 -0.80 -10.56
CA PHE A 341 13.42 -2.08 -9.99
C PHE A 341 14.53 -1.93 -8.96
N ILE A 342 15.59 -1.18 -9.30
CA ILE A 342 16.72 -0.85 -8.44
C ILE A 342 17.00 0.65 -8.55
N GLY A 343 17.61 1.22 -7.50
CA GLY A 343 17.81 2.65 -7.34
C GLY A 343 16.65 3.25 -6.57
N ASP A 344 16.24 4.47 -6.92
CA ASP A 344 15.20 5.18 -6.19
C ASP A 344 13.91 5.30 -7.00
N SER A 345 12.80 4.84 -6.44
CA SER A 345 11.46 5.18 -6.91
C SER A 345 11.15 6.61 -6.46
N LYS A 346 10.35 7.35 -7.23
CA LYS A 346 10.06 8.76 -6.95
C LYS A 346 8.57 9.04 -6.85
N VAL A 347 8.23 10.02 -6.05
CA VAL A 347 6.94 10.71 -6.11
C VAL A 347 7.19 12.09 -6.74
N MET A 348 6.43 12.42 -7.77
CA MET A 348 6.51 13.71 -8.45
C MET A 348 5.14 14.39 -8.50
N ARG A 349 5.13 15.73 -8.51
CA ARG A 349 3.93 16.57 -8.62
C ARG A 349 3.88 17.26 -9.98
N TRP A 350 2.70 17.33 -10.58
CA TRP A 350 2.47 18.12 -11.78
C TRP A 350 2.43 19.62 -11.47
N GLU A 351 3.28 20.42 -12.12
CA GLU A 351 3.35 21.88 -11.96
C GLU A 351 2.92 22.62 -13.23
N GLY A 352 1.87 22.13 -13.89
CA GLY A 352 1.24 22.79 -15.04
C GLY A 352 1.85 22.44 -16.39
N SER A 353 3.18 22.34 -16.50
CA SER A 353 3.89 21.97 -17.75
C SER A 353 4.76 20.72 -17.65
N MET A 354 5.21 20.37 -16.45
CA MET A 354 6.07 19.21 -16.21
C MET A 354 5.86 18.66 -14.81
N PHE A 355 6.37 17.45 -14.58
CA PHE A 355 6.47 16.86 -13.26
C PHE A 355 7.75 17.33 -12.57
N ARG A 356 7.65 17.62 -11.26
CA ARG A 356 8.78 17.94 -10.38
C ARG A 356 8.90 16.95 -9.23
N ASP A 357 10.13 16.65 -8.86
CA ASP A 357 10.44 15.76 -7.74
C ASP A 357 9.87 16.29 -6.43
N VAL A 358 9.20 15.41 -5.66
CA VAL A 358 8.71 15.69 -4.30
C VAL A 358 9.53 14.90 -3.29
N GLN A 359 9.70 13.60 -3.54
CA GLN A 359 10.45 12.71 -2.66
C GLN A 359 10.90 11.46 -3.40
N HIS A 360 11.87 10.76 -2.83
CA HIS A 360 12.38 9.48 -3.31
C HIS A 360 12.30 8.40 -2.23
N MET A 361 12.22 7.15 -2.67
CA MET A 361 12.24 5.96 -1.80
C MET A 361 13.14 4.87 -2.41
N PRO A 362 14.01 4.24 -1.61
CA PRO A 362 14.92 3.22 -2.11
C PRO A 362 14.14 1.97 -2.54
N SER A 363 14.38 1.55 -3.78
CA SER A 363 13.77 0.37 -4.39
C SER A 363 14.70 -0.83 -4.30
N ARG A 364 14.19 -1.93 -3.72
CA ARG A 364 14.95 -3.18 -3.51
C ARG A 364 14.30 -4.31 -4.29
N GLY A 365 14.45 -4.26 -5.62
CA GLY A 365 13.75 -5.17 -6.54
C GLY A 365 12.27 -4.81 -6.64
N SER A 366 11.94 -3.53 -6.78
CA SER A 366 10.55 -3.06 -6.74
C SER A 366 9.84 -3.19 -8.09
N MET A 367 8.65 -3.78 -8.08
CA MET A 367 7.80 -3.95 -9.26
C MET A 367 6.48 -3.18 -9.15
N VAL A 368 6.21 -2.56 -7.99
CA VAL A 368 4.98 -1.82 -7.74
C VAL A 368 5.23 -0.69 -6.75
N PHE A 369 4.75 0.51 -7.08
CA PHE A 369 4.64 1.62 -6.15
C PHE A 369 3.23 2.21 -6.25
N GLN A 370 2.31 1.67 -5.44
CA GLN A 370 0.88 1.88 -5.59
C GLN A 370 0.36 2.92 -4.58
N PRO A 371 -0.14 4.08 -5.00
CA PRO A 371 -0.90 4.95 -4.12
C PRO A 371 -2.27 4.35 -3.78
N LEU A 372 -2.70 4.47 -2.53
CA LEU A 372 -3.98 3.97 -2.02
C LEU A 372 -4.68 5.06 -1.20
N GLY A 373 -5.98 5.25 -1.42
CA GLY A 373 -6.81 6.13 -0.61
C GLY A 373 -7.80 5.30 0.21
N ILE A 374 -7.69 5.34 1.55
CA ILE A 374 -8.57 4.61 2.45
C ILE A 374 -9.17 5.61 3.43
N GLY A 375 -10.46 5.91 3.27
CA GLY A 375 -11.12 7.01 3.99
C GLY A 375 -10.38 8.34 3.84
N SER A 376 -10.07 8.99 4.96
CA SER A 376 -9.28 10.23 5.01
C SER A 376 -7.77 10.00 4.83
N HIS A 377 -7.29 8.77 4.99
CA HIS A 377 -5.87 8.44 4.89
C HIS A 377 -5.44 8.29 3.44
N ARG A 378 -4.17 8.61 3.21
CA ARG A 378 -3.49 8.45 1.92
C ARG A 378 -2.22 7.66 2.18
N TYR A 379 -2.10 6.54 1.49
CA TYR A 379 -0.96 5.65 1.58
C TYR A 379 -0.28 5.52 0.23
N ALA A 380 0.97 5.06 0.26
CA ALA A 380 1.65 4.56 -0.91
C ALA A 380 2.42 3.31 -0.52
N VAL A 381 2.21 2.21 -1.24
CA VAL A 381 2.84 0.91 -0.95
C VAL A 381 3.92 0.65 -1.99
N LEU A 382 5.18 0.61 -1.54
CA LEU A 382 6.33 0.24 -2.35
C LEU A 382 6.65 -1.24 -2.10
N GLY A 383 6.29 -2.08 -3.07
CA GLY A 383 6.58 -3.52 -3.01
C GLY A 383 8.05 -3.79 -3.30
N ASN A 384 8.68 -4.70 -2.55
CA ASN A 384 10.09 -5.07 -2.74
C ASN A 384 10.24 -6.59 -2.81
N ASP A 385 11.06 -7.08 -3.75
CA ASP A 385 11.39 -8.50 -3.88
C ASP A 385 12.55 -8.93 -2.96
N TYR A 386 13.42 -7.99 -2.55
CA TYR A 386 14.64 -8.29 -1.77
C TYR A 386 14.59 -7.82 -0.29
N SER A 387 13.49 -7.21 0.13
CA SER A 387 13.25 -6.73 1.50
C SER A 387 11.75 -6.69 1.79
N PHE A 388 11.35 -6.27 2.99
CA PHE A 388 9.94 -6.01 3.27
C PHE A 388 9.37 -4.93 2.34
N SER A 389 8.09 -5.10 2.00
CA SER A 389 7.32 -4.09 1.28
C SER A 389 7.00 -2.95 2.23
N GLN A 390 7.25 -1.72 1.81
CA GLN A 390 7.16 -0.53 2.66
C GLN A 390 5.84 0.17 2.40
N VAL A 391 5.04 0.37 3.44
CA VAL A 391 3.82 1.19 3.41
C VAL A 391 4.18 2.55 3.96
N TYR A 392 3.92 3.58 3.17
CA TYR A 392 4.07 4.96 3.58
C TYR A 392 2.69 5.59 3.78
N ARG A 393 2.58 6.51 4.74
CA ARG A 393 1.40 7.33 4.99
C ARG A 393 1.73 8.79 4.69
N TYR A 394 0.83 9.49 4.03
CA TYR A 394 0.98 10.91 3.74
C TYR A 394 0.80 11.73 5.03
N ASP A 395 1.79 12.54 5.38
CA ASP A 395 1.70 13.52 6.45
C ASP A 395 1.30 14.88 5.86
N THR A 396 0.13 15.38 6.26
CA THR A 396 -0.41 16.66 5.78
C THR A 396 0.37 17.88 6.27
N ARG A 397 1.19 17.75 7.32
CA ARG A 397 1.99 18.84 7.89
C ARG A 397 3.26 19.05 7.08
N THR A 398 3.95 17.95 6.75
CA THR A 398 5.19 17.99 5.95
C THR A 398 4.91 17.99 4.44
N GLY A 399 3.75 17.49 4.04
CA GLY A 399 3.40 17.30 2.64
C GLY A 399 4.09 16.09 1.98
N LEU A 400 4.66 15.19 2.79
CA LEU A 400 5.46 14.04 2.35
C LEU A 400 4.85 12.72 2.83
N PHE A 401 5.15 11.64 2.12
CA PHE A 401 4.94 10.27 2.58
C PHE A 401 6.05 9.87 3.55
N VAL A 402 5.64 9.49 4.76
CA VAL A 402 6.48 8.98 5.84
C VAL A 402 6.28 7.48 6.00
N HIS A 403 7.32 6.75 6.42
CA HIS A 403 7.19 5.32 6.70
C HIS A 403 6.08 5.07 7.72
N PHE A 404 5.27 4.03 7.50
CA PHE A 404 4.09 3.73 8.32
C PHE A 404 4.05 2.28 8.79
N GLN A 405 4.25 1.31 7.89
CA GLN A 405 4.17 -0.11 8.22
C GLN A 405 4.98 -0.93 7.20
N GLU A 406 5.47 -2.10 7.62
CA GLU A 406 6.07 -3.09 6.72
C GLU A 406 5.11 -4.25 6.45
N LEU A 407 5.07 -4.72 5.20
CA LEU A 407 4.31 -5.90 4.77
C LEU A 407 5.28 -6.99 4.27
N ASN A 408 4.99 -8.22 4.68
CA ASN A 408 5.73 -9.41 4.25
C ASN A 408 4.97 -10.17 3.16
N THR A 409 5.00 -9.62 1.93
CA THR A 409 4.46 -10.26 0.73
C THR A 409 5.62 -10.67 -0.17
N GLN A 410 5.64 -11.93 -0.62
CA GLN A 410 6.73 -12.45 -1.44
C GLN A 410 6.61 -11.99 -2.91
N ALA A 411 7.57 -11.22 -3.38
CA ALA A 411 7.61 -10.72 -4.76
C ALA A 411 6.28 -10.03 -5.18
N PRO A 412 5.91 -8.91 -4.51
CA PRO A 412 4.64 -8.24 -4.74
C PRO A 412 4.56 -7.66 -6.16
N ARG A 413 3.38 -7.75 -6.79
CA ARG A 413 3.18 -7.27 -8.17
C ARG A 413 2.07 -6.25 -8.32
N SER A 414 1.10 -6.24 -7.42
CA SER A 414 -0.01 -5.29 -7.41
C SER A 414 -0.56 -5.14 -6.01
N PHE A 415 -0.98 -3.92 -5.66
CA PHE A 415 -1.80 -3.66 -4.49
C PHE A 415 -3.12 -3.04 -4.95
N ALA A 416 -4.22 -3.43 -4.33
CA ALA A 416 -5.54 -2.89 -4.68
C ALA A 416 -6.40 -2.71 -3.44
N HIS A 417 -7.03 -1.54 -3.33
CA HIS A 417 -7.98 -1.24 -2.27
C HIS A 417 -9.41 -1.58 -2.69
N LEU A 418 -10.16 -2.16 -1.76
CA LEU A 418 -11.58 -2.42 -1.85
C LEU A 418 -12.28 -1.97 -0.56
N ALA A 419 -13.46 -1.38 -0.70
CA ALA A 419 -14.32 -0.95 0.38
C ALA A 419 -15.64 -1.72 0.31
N ILE A 420 -15.90 -2.58 1.30
CA ILE A 420 -17.09 -3.44 1.38
C ILE A 420 -17.78 -3.21 2.73
N HIS A 421 -18.99 -2.66 2.72
CA HIS A 421 -19.81 -2.41 3.92
C HIS A 421 -19.03 -1.85 5.12
N GLN A 422 -18.34 -0.72 4.92
CA GLN A 422 -17.50 -0.04 5.94
C GLN A 422 -16.23 -0.81 6.36
N ARG A 423 -15.86 -1.86 5.65
CA ARG A 423 -14.58 -2.56 5.82
C ARG A 423 -13.71 -2.27 4.63
N ASP A 424 -12.49 -1.86 4.90
CA ASP A 424 -11.49 -1.60 3.87
C ASP A 424 -10.50 -2.76 3.83
N PHE A 425 -10.30 -3.30 2.63
CA PHE A 425 -9.39 -4.39 2.34
C PHE A 425 -8.31 -3.93 1.36
N VAL A 426 -7.09 -4.42 1.53
CA VAL A 426 -5.97 -4.22 0.62
C VAL A 426 -5.48 -5.59 0.16
N PHE A 427 -5.67 -5.88 -1.11
CA PHE A 427 -5.11 -7.08 -1.73
C PHE A 427 -3.66 -6.84 -2.11
N ALA A 428 -2.83 -7.86 -1.95
CA ALA A 428 -1.43 -7.87 -2.33
C ALA A 428 -1.14 -9.11 -3.20
N ALA A 429 -1.06 -8.90 -4.52
CA ALA A 429 -0.67 -9.97 -5.46
C ALA A 429 0.76 -10.38 -5.23
N SER A 430 0.97 -11.69 -5.07
CA SER A 430 2.26 -12.32 -4.80
C SER A 430 2.67 -13.16 -6.00
N PHE A 431 3.83 -12.87 -6.60
CA PHE A 431 4.29 -13.62 -7.78
C PHE A 431 4.84 -15.00 -7.42
N LYS A 432 5.38 -15.16 -6.22
CA LYS A 432 6.05 -16.41 -5.79
C LYS A 432 5.32 -17.13 -4.67
N GLY A 433 4.75 -16.40 -3.71
CA GLY A 433 4.02 -16.97 -2.58
C GLY A 433 2.51 -16.85 -2.73
N ASP A 434 1.83 -16.95 -1.59
CA ASP A 434 0.39 -16.75 -1.50
C ASP A 434 0.01 -15.28 -1.68
N THR A 435 -1.09 -15.04 -2.40
CA THR A 435 -1.70 -13.72 -2.51
C THR A 435 -2.36 -13.37 -1.19
N GLN A 436 -2.09 -12.20 -0.62
CA GLN A 436 -2.55 -11.82 0.71
C GLN A 436 -3.67 -10.77 0.62
N ILE A 437 -4.59 -10.83 1.56
CA ILE A 437 -5.60 -9.80 1.80
C ILE A 437 -5.35 -9.23 3.19
N TYR A 438 -5.20 -7.93 3.27
CA TYR A 438 -5.10 -7.18 4.52
C TYR A 438 -6.42 -6.46 4.78
N ARG A 439 -6.80 -6.35 6.04
CA ARG A 439 -7.89 -5.47 6.49
C ARG A 439 -7.29 -4.22 7.10
N HIS A 440 -7.77 -3.06 6.68
CA HIS A 440 -7.46 -1.80 7.33
C HIS A 440 -8.30 -1.69 8.61
N ILE A 441 -7.62 -1.54 9.74
CA ILE A 441 -8.23 -1.47 11.07
C ILE A 441 -7.75 -0.22 11.78
N THR A 442 -8.61 0.31 12.65
CA THR A 442 -8.26 1.34 13.62
C THR A 442 -7.70 0.67 14.87
N ILE A 443 -6.59 1.19 15.39
CA ILE A 443 -5.95 0.72 16.62
C ILE A 443 -5.92 1.89 17.59
N ASP A 444 -6.46 1.68 18.79
CA ASP A 444 -6.33 2.59 19.91
C ASP A 444 -5.09 2.21 20.74
N LEU A 445 -4.07 3.06 20.69
CA LEU A 445 -2.81 2.90 21.43
C LEU A 445 -2.90 3.43 22.86
N SER A 446 -4.04 4.00 23.27
CA SER A 446 -4.26 4.43 24.66
C SER A 446 -4.81 3.31 25.56
N ALA A 447 -5.20 2.18 24.96
CA ALA A 447 -5.92 1.07 25.59
C ALA A 447 -5.11 0.26 26.59
#